data_AF-A0A3S5IXZ4-F1
#
_entry.id   AF-A0A3S5IXZ4-F1
#
_cell.length_a   1.000
_cell.length_b   1.000
_cell.length_c   1.000
_cell.angle_alpha   90.00
_cell.angle_beta   90.00
_cell.angle_gamma   90.00
#
_symmetry.space_group_name_H-M   'P 1'
#
loop_
_entity.id
_entity.type
_entity.pdbx_description
1 polymer ?
#
loop_
_entity_poly.entity_id
_entity_poly.type
_entity_poly.pdbx_seq_one_letter_code
_entity_poly.pdbx_strand_id
1 'polypeptide(L)'
;MDLRPLTPSPSPGLVNLLVEIPAGSRNKYEFSPEAGLMVLDRVFHAAIRYPFDYGFVPNTKAEDGSPLDAMVIMAEPTFAGCLIRARPIGLLELEEDGCPDPKLLCVPDADPRQSAISSIRQIASSQLEEVSEFFRTYRSFEGRVISIGGWRDVDAVPSLLNACIRAGR
;
A
#
# COMPACT_ATOMS: atom_id res chain seq x y z
N MET A 1 4.27 -18.89 5.63
CA MET A 1 3.20 -18.06 6.22
C MET A 1 1.93 -18.32 5.44
N ASP A 2 0.87 -18.76 6.10
CA ASP A 2 -0.44 -18.98 5.46
C ASP A 2 -1.32 -17.75 5.68
N LEU A 3 -1.67 -17.06 4.59
CA LEU A 3 -2.48 -15.83 4.63
C LEU A 3 -3.99 -16.10 4.50
N ARG A 4 -4.40 -17.31 4.12
CA ARG A 4 -5.82 -17.67 3.91
C ARG A 4 -6.72 -17.42 5.13
N PRO A 5 -6.25 -17.60 6.38
CA PRO A 5 -7.08 -17.32 7.55
C PRO A 5 -7.31 -15.83 7.81
N LEU A 6 -6.57 -14.93 7.15
CA LEU A 6 -6.67 -13.50 7.42
C LEU A 6 -7.92 -12.90 6.78
N THR A 7 -8.66 -12.11 7.54
CA THR A 7 -9.73 -11.28 6.98
C THR A 7 -9.12 -10.01 6.38
N PRO A 8 -9.52 -9.55 5.18
CA PRO A 8 -9.05 -8.29 4.62
C PRO A 8 -9.32 -7.09 5.54
N SER A 9 -10.53 -7.04 6.10
CA SER A 9 -10.98 -6.03 7.06
C SER A 9 -11.31 -6.72 8.39
N PRO A 10 -10.41 -6.66 9.40
CA PRO A 10 -10.61 -7.35 10.68
C PRO A 10 -11.69 -6.71 11.57
N SER A 11 -12.01 -5.44 11.33
CA SER A 11 -13.05 -4.67 12.02
C SER A 11 -13.46 -3.48 11.16
N PRO A 12 -14.63 -2.87 11.39
CA PRO A 12 -15.08 -1.71 10.63
C PRO A 12 -14.02 -0.60 10.60
N GLY A 13 -13.68 -0.12 9.41
CA GLY A 13 -12.69 0.94 9.20
C GLY A 13 -11.22 0.50 9.30
N LEU A 14 -10.93 -0.78 9.59
CA LEU A 14 -9.58 -1.33 9.56
C LEU A 14 -9.34 -2.22 8.35
N VAL A 15 -8.09 -2.29 7.93
CA VAL A 15 -7.54 -3.30 7.01
C VAL A 15 -6.38 -4.02 7.65
N ASN A 16 -6.21 -5.29 7.32
CA ASN A 16 -4.96 -6.00 7.54
C ASN A 16 -4.04 -5.72 6.35
N LEU A 17 -2.79 -5.37 6.61
CA LEU A 17 -1.79 -5.09 5.61
C LEU A 17 -0.55 -5.92 5.89
N LEU A 18 -0.15 -6.75 4.94
CA LEU A 18 1.12 -7.47 5.03
C LEU A 18 2.20 -6.62 4.37
N VAL A 19 3.19 -6.18 5.15
CA VAL A 19 4.30 -5.35 4.67
C VAL A 19 5.23 -6.19 3.83
N GLU A 20 5.51 -5.72 2.62
CA GLU A 20 6.53 -6.30 1.74
C GLU A 20 7.80 -5.45 1.77
N ILE A 21 7.68 -4.13 1.71
CA ILE A 21 8.81 -3.22 1.58
C ILE A 21 8.76 -2.22 2.75
N PRO A 22 9.66 -2.34 3.73
CA PRO A 22 9.77 -1.33 4.78
C PRO A 22 10.19 0.03 4.23
N ALA A 23 9.71 1.11 4.84
CA ALA A 23 10.07 2.48 4.49
C ALA A 23 11.61 2.64 4.47
N GLY A 24 12.10 3.37 3.47
CA GLY A 24 13.53 3.59 3.26
C GLY A 24 14.28 2.40 2.65
N SER A 25 13.65 1.23 2.50
CA SER A 25 14.29 0.06 1.88
C SER A 25 14.48 0.25 0.38
N ARG A 26 15.57 -0.32 -0.15
CA ARG A 26 15.81 -0.51 -1.58
C ARG A 26 15.48 -1.93 -2.05
N ASN A 27 15.33 -2.85 -1.11
CA ASN A 27 15.00 -4.23 -1.41
C ASN A 27 13.49 -4.30 -1.61
N LYS A 28 13.07 -4.61 -2.83
CA LYS A 28 11.70 -5.00 -3.14
C LYS A 28 11.55 -6.46 -2.78
N TYR A 29 10.98 -6.72 -1.61
CA TYR A 29 10.47 -8.05 -1.31
C TYR A 29 9.08 -8.22 -1.89
N GLU A 30 8.68 -9.46 -2.06
CA GLU A 30 7.35 -9.85 -2.52
C GLU A 30 6.98 -11.16 -1.82
N PHE A 31 5.72 -11.29 -1.41
CA PHE A 31 5.24 -12.52 -0.80
C PHE A 31 5.00 -13.58 -1.89
N SER A 32 5.68 -14.72 -1.81
CA SER A 32 5.40 -15.88 -2.66
C SER A 32 4.32 -16.76 -2.02
N PRO A 33 3.11 -16.87 -2.60
CA PRO A 33 2.06 -17.74 -2.05
C PRO A 33 2.43 -19.23 -2.10
N GLU A 34 3.19 -19.62 -3.12
CA GLU A 34 3.63 -21.01 -3.34
C GLU A 34 4.63 -21.46 -2.28
N ALA A 35 5.63 -20.62 -1.99
CA ALA A 35 6.63 -20.92 -0.96
C ALA A 35 6.13 -20.57 0.45
N GLY A 36 5.16 -19.66 0.56
CA GLY A 36 4.74 -19.07 1.83
C GLY A 36 5.85 -18.24 2.49
N LEU A 37 6.72 -17.59 1.70
CA LEU A 37 7.88 -16.84 2.17
C LEU A 37 7.96 -15.47 1.50
N MET A 38 8.63 -14.53 2.16
CA MET A 38 9.05 -13.28 1.53
C MET A 38 10.26 -13.58 0.63
N VAL A 39 10.16 -13.25 -0.64
CA VAL A 39 11.20 -13.42 -1.65
C VAL A 39 11.73 -12.05 -2.02
N LEU A 40 13.04 -11.92 -2.19
CA LEU A 40 13.63 -10.71 -2.76
C LEU A 40 13.39 -10.73 -4.28
N ASP A 41 12.49 -9.89 -4.78
CA ASP A 41 12.23 -9.73 -6.22
C ASP A 41 13.37 -8.96 -6.89
N ARG A 42 13.72 -7.78 -6.35
CA ARG A 42 14.83 -6.97 -6.87
C ARG A 42 15.38 -5.98 -5.85
N VAL A 43 16.54 -5.40 -6.18
CA VAL A 43 17.14 -4.28 -5.43
C VAL A 43 17.15 -3.04 -6.30
N PHE A 44 16.49 -1.97 -5.85
CA PHE A 44 16.47 -0.71 -6.56
C PHE A 44 17.84 -0.01 -6.57
N HIS A 45 18.05 0.83 -7.60
CA HIS A 45 19.18 1.76 -7.64
C HIS A 45 19.18 2.68 -6.40
N ALA A 46 20.37 3.17 -6.02
CA ALA A 46 20.60 3.83 -4.73
C ALA A 46 19.69 5.05 -4.43
N ALA A 47 19.14 5.69 -5.47
CA ALA A 47 18.30 6.88 -5.35
C ALA A 47 16.81 6.60 -5.09
N ILE A 48 16.33 5.36 -5.27
CA ILE A 48 14.91 5.03 -5.11
C ILE A 48 14.69 4.33 -3.77
N ARG A 49 13.84 4.90 -2.93
CA ARG A 49 13.45 4.34 -1.62
C ARG A 49 11.96 4.58 -1.39
N TYR A 50 11.28 3.58 -0.84
CA TYR A 50 9.87 3.73 -0.50
C TYR A 50 9.70 4.74 0.63
N PRO A 51 8.77 5.71 0.50
CA PRO A 51 8.55 6.73 1.52
C PRO A 51 7.91 6.15 2.80
N PHE A 52 7.09 5.11 2.65
CA PHE A 52 6.33 4.46 3.72
C PHE A 52 6.46 2.94 3.65
N ASP A 53 6.04 2.27 4.72
CA ASP A 53 5.90 0.81 4.69
C ASP A 53 4.84 0.46 3.65
N TYR A 54 5.21 -0.40 2.72
CA TYR A 54 4.40 -0.77 1.57
C TYR A 54 4.11 -2.26 1.58
N GLY A 55 2.91 -2.63 1.15
CA GLY A 55 2.53 -4.00 0.88
C GLY A 55 1.10 -4.06 0.41
N PHE A 56 0.39 -5.11 0.79
CA PHE A 56 -0.95 -5.35 0.26
C PHE A 56 -1.94 -5.80 1.33
N VAL A 57 -3.23 -5.68 1.02
CA VAL A 57 -4.35 -6.18 1.84
C VAL A 57 -4.63 -7.64 1.45
N PRO A 58 -4.35 -8.63 2.33
CA PRO A 58 -4.53 -10.04 1.99
C PRO A 58 -5.98 -10.38 1.65
N ASN A 59 -6.16 -11.39 0.78
CA ASN A 59 -7.48 -11.90 0.36
C ASN A 59 -8.38 -10.83 -0.28
N THR A 60 -7.77 -9.93 -1.05
CA THR A 60 -8.44 -8.98 -1.94
C THR A 60 -7.93 -9.19 -3.37
N LYS A 61 -8.66 -8.65 -4.35
CA LYS A 61 -8.25 -8.66 -5.75
C LYS A 61 -8.58 -7.33 -6.43
N ALA A 62 -7.57 -6.63 -6.92
CA ALA A 62 -7.68 -5.41 -7.72
C ALA A 62 -7.96 -5.76 -9.20
N GLU A 63 -8.09 -4.73 -10.06
CA GLU A 63 -8.46 -4.89 -11.46
C GLU A 63 -7.39 -5.61 -12.29
N ASP A 64 -6.12 -5.40 -11.95
CA ASP A 64 -4.95 -6.09 -12.53
C ASP A 64 -4.82 -7.56 -12.08
N GLY A 65 -5.67 -7.99 -11.15
CA GLY A 65 -5.67 -9.33 -10.58
C GLY A 65 -4.73 -9.54 -9.40
N SER A 66 -3.94 -8.54 -9.01
CA SER A 66 -3.10 -8.56 -7.81
C SER A 66 -3.92 -8.19 -6.56
N PRO A 67 -3.42 -8.45 -5.34
CA PRO A 67 -4.04 -7.94 -4.13
C PRO A 67 -4.02 -6.40 -4.05
N LEU A 68 -4.98 -5.79 -3.36
CA LEU A 68 -5.04 -4.33 -3.22
C LEU A 68 -3.82 -3.79 -2.47
N ASP A 69 -3.05 -2.94 -3.14
CA ASP A 69 -1.87 -2.29 -2.59
C ASP A 69 -2.19 -1.20 -1.58
N ALA A 70 -1.30 -1.04 -0.61
CA ALA A 70 -1.46 -0.10 0.48
C ALA A 70 -0.12 0.32 1.11
N MET A 71 -0.10 1.55 1.62
CA MET A 71 1.00 2.14 2.36
C MET A 71 0.59 2.51 3.78
N VAL A 72 1.50 2.41 4.74
CA VAL A 72 1.30 2.83 6.13
C VAL A 72 2.33 3.87 6.54
N ILE A 73 1.85 5.05 6.96
CA ILE A 73 2.71 6.09 7.53
C ILE A 73 3.16 5.66 8.93
N MET A 74 4.36 5.11 9.01
CA MET A 74 5.00 4.69 10.27
C MET A 74 6.04 5.72 10.72
N ALA A 75 6.17 5.91 12.03
CA ALA A 75 7.24 6.75 12.58
C ALA A 75 8.62 6.08 12.46
N GLU A 76 8.65 4.75 12.59
CA GLU A 76 9.81 3.90 12.38
C GLU A 76 9.43 2.77 11.41
N PRO A 77 10.26 2.43 10.41
CA PRO A 77 9.96 1.34 9.50
C PRO A 77 9.77 0.03 10.26
N THR A 78 8.83 -0.81 9.81
CA THR A 78 8.68 -2.16 10.36
C THR A 78 9.66 -3.14 9.70
N PHE A 79 9.17 -4.27 9.19
CA PHE A 79 9.97 -5.30 8.54
C PHE A 79 9.13 -6.07 7.51
N ALA A 80 9.77 -6.65 6.51
CA ALA A 80 9.10 -7.47 5.50
C ALA A 80 8.45 -8.71 6.15
N GLY A 81 7.17 -8.93 5.87
CA GLY A 81 6.33 -9.95 6.51
C GLY A 81 5.63 -9.48 7.79
N CYS A 82 5.78 -8.21 8.20
CA CYS A 82 5.01 -7.65 9.32
C CYS A 82 3.53 -7.51 8.93
N LEU A 83 2.61 -7.94 9.79
CA LEU A 83 1.18 -7.71 9.61
C LEU A 83 0.76 -6.49 10.43
N ILE A 84 0.28 -5.44 9.76
CA ILE A 84 -0.20 -4.21 10.39
C ILE A 84 -1.74 -4.17 10.30
N ARG A 85 -2.41 -3.89 11.42
CA ARG A 85 -3.79 -3.41 11.41
C ARG A 85 -3.77 -1.91 11.18
N ALA A 86 -4.30 -1.46 10.05
CA ALA A 86 -4.20 -0.08 9.62
C ALA A 86 -5.58 0.53 9.37
N ARG A 87 -5.72 1.83 9.66
CA ARG A 87 -6.87 2.66 9.30
C ARG A 87 -6.58 3.35 7.97
N PRO A 88 -7.31 3.07 6.89
CA PRO A 88 -7.21 3.86 5.67
C PRO A 88 -7.68 5.29 5.91
N ILE A 89 -6.96 6.26 5.36
CA ILE A 89 -7.26 7.69 5.46
C ILE A 89 -7.46 8.35 4.08
N GLY A 90 -7.22 7.60 3.01
CA GLY A 90 -7.36 8.04 1.62
C GLY A 90 -6.72 7.03 0.66
N LEU A 91 -6.65 7.39 -0.61
CA LEU A 91 -5.98 6.59 -1.64
C LEU A 91 -5.37 7.48 -2.74
N LEU A 92 -4.30 6.98 -3.36
CA LEU A 92 -3.71 7.55 -4.56
C LEU A 92 -4.31 6.85 -5.77
N GLU A 93 -4.96 7.60 -6.65
CA GLU A 93 -5.37 7.12 -7.97
C GLU A 93 -4.14 7.19 -8.90
N LEU A 94 -3.78 6.06 -9.49
CA LEU A 94 -2.77 5.96 -10.54
C LEU A 94 -3.14 4.86 -11.52
N GLU A 95 -2.53 4.93 -12.69
CA GLU A 95 -2.68 3.97 -13.78
C GLU A 95 -1.30 3.47 -14.22
N GLU A 96 -1.13 2.15 -14.27
CA GLU A 96 0.06 1.49 -14.79
C GLU A 96 -0.34 0.68 -16.04
N ASP A 97 0.32 0.96 -17.18
CA ASP A 97 0.06 0.30 -18.48
C ASP A 97 -1.41 0.25 -18.91
N GLY A 98 -2.17 1.32 -18.65
CA GLY A 98 -3.59 1.42 -19.03
C GLY A 98 -4.55 0.73 -18.04
N CYS A 99 -4.05 0.19 -16.93
CA CYS A 99 -4.84 -0.46 -15.89
C CYS A 99 -4.86 0.38 -14.61
N PRO A 100 -6.03 0.67 -14.03
CA PRO A 100 -6.12 1.32 -12.72
C PRO A 100 -5.43 0.50 -11.63
N ASP A 101 -4.54 1.14 -10.86
CA ASP A 101 -3.78 0.52 -9.77
C ASP A 101 -3.79 1.46 -8.54
N PRO A 102 -4.97 1.70 -7.93
CA PRO A 102 -5.09 2.61 -6.80
C PRO A 102 -4.39 2.05 -5.55
N LYS A 103 -3.72 2.93 -4.80
CA LYS A 103 -2.97 2.54 -3.60
C LYS A 103 -3.55 3.20 -2.36
N LEU A 104 -3.92 2.40 -1.36
CA LEU A 104 -4.42 2.96 -0.09
C LEU A 104 -3.30 3.68 0.66
N LEU A 105 -3.65 4.76 1.35
CA LEU A 105 -2.79 5.38 2.36
C LEU A 105 -3.44 5.21 3.73
N CYS A 106 -2.66 4.69 4.68
CA CYS A 106 -3.15 4.30 5.99
C CYS A 106 -2.27 4.84 7.12
N VAL A 107 -2.81 4.81 8.33
CA VAL A 107 -2.07 4.96 9.59
C VAL A 107 -2.23 3.68 10.43
N PRO A 108 -1.25 3.29 11.25
CA PRO A 108 -1.36 2.14 12.13
C PRO A 108 -2.44 2.35 13.20
N ASP A 109 -3.23 1.32 13.46
CA ASP A 109 -4.21 1.34 14.55
C ASP A 109 -3.52 1.32 15.93
N ALA A 110 -2.39 0.63 16.02
CA ALA A 110 -1.63 0.43 17.25
C ALA A 110 -0.85 1.66 17.73
N ASP A 111 -0.73 2.73 16.93
CA ASP A 111 -0.05 3.97 17.34
C ASP A 111 -1.05 5.03 17.82
N PRO A 112 -1.17 5.26 19.15
CA PRO A 112 -2.09 6.26 19.68
C PRO A 112 -1.72 7.69 19.27
N ARG A 113 -0.46 7.96 18.89
CA ARG A 113 -0.03 9.29 18.43
C ARG A 113 -0.69 9.70 17.12
N GLN A 114 -1.14 8.72 16.33
CA GLN A 114 -1.83 8.93 15.05
C GLN A 114 -3.34 8.69 15.15
N SER A 115 -3.89 8.53 16.36
CA SER A 115 -5.33 8.32 16.61
C SER A 115 -6.23 9.44 16.06
N ALA A 116 -5.73 10.67 16.05
CA ALA A 116 -6.45 11.84 15.54
C ALA A 116 -6.45 11.93 14.00
N ILE A 117 -5.62 11.16 13.31
CA ILE A 117 -5.53 11.17 11.83
C ILE A 117 -6.61 10.27 11.27
N SER A 118 -7.56 10.87 10.57
CA SER A 118 -8.76 10.21 10.00
C SER A 118 -9.00 10.55 8.53
N SER A 119 -8.28 11.55 7.99
CA SER A 119 -8.38 12.00 6.61
C SER A 119 -7.00 12.35 6.09
N ILE A 120 -6.80 12.12 4.79
CA ILE A 120 -5.58 12.50 4.09
C ILE A 120 -5.29 14.00 4.14
N ARG A 121 -6.32 14.84 4.36
CA ARG A 121 -6.18 16.30 4.52
C ARG A 121 -5.38 16.70 5.76
N GLN A 122 -5.17 15.77 6.70
CA GLN A 122 -4.35 15.97 7.88
C GLN A 122 -2.87 15.64 7.64
N ILE A 123 -2.53 15.14 6.44
CA ILE A 123 -1.16 14.90 6.00
C ILE A 123 -0.67 16.14 5.23
N ALA A 124 0.60 16.48 5.41
CA ALA A 124 1.19 17.61 4.69
C ALA A 124 1.15 17.36 3.16
N SER A 125 0.73 18.35 2.39
CA SER A 125 0.61 18.22 0.93
C SER A 125 1.95 17.90 0.27
N SER A 126 3.07 18.40 0.80
CA SER A 126 4.42 18.07 0.33
C SER A 126 4.73 16.58 0.47
N GLN A 127 4.32 15.97 1.59
CA GLN A 127 4.51 14.54 1.86
C GLN A 127 3.65 13.69 0.90
N LEU A 128 2.45 14.14 0.55
CA LEU A 128 1.61 13.48 -0.46
C LEU A 128 2.19 13.62 -1.88
N GLU A 129 2.78 14.76 -2.22
CA GLU A 129 3.43 14.97 -3.52
C GLU A 129 4.70 14.11 -3.63
N GLU A 130 5.50 13.97 -2.57
CA GLU A 130 6.68 13.09 -2.56
C GLU A 130 6.32 11.64 -2.92
N VAL A 131 5.21 11.13 -2.37
CA VAL A 131 4.70 9.79 -2.71
C VAL A 131 4.21 9.72 -4.16
N SER A 132 3.57 10.79 -4.65
CA SER A 132 3.08 10.86 -6.03
C SER A 132 4.23 10.85 -7.03
N GLU A 133 5.28 11.64 -6.76
CA GLU A 133 6.50 11.69 -7.56
C GLU A 133 7.29 10.38 -7.50
N PHE A 134 7.30 9.72 -6.33
CA PHE A 134 7.87 8.38 -6.20
C PHE A 134 7.22 7.40 -7.20
N PHE A 135 5.89 7.28 -7.21
CA PHE A 135 5.22 6.37 -8.15
C PHE A 135 5.35 6.81 -9.60
N ARG A 136 5.42 8.11 -9.87
CA ARG A 136 5.66 8.63 -11.23
C ARG A 136 7.02 8.22 -11.79
N THR A 137 8.03 8.04 -10.94
CA THR A 137 9.43 7.89 -11.37
C THR A 137 10.10 6.55 -11.06
N TYR A 138 9.58 5.75 -10.12
CA TYR A 138 10.30 4.56 -9.64
C TYR A 138 10.57 3.49 -10.72
N ARG A 139 9.79 3.49 -11.81
CA ARG A 139 9.99 2.62 -12.97
C ARG A 139 10.48 3.32 -14.24
N SER A 140 10.88 4.59 -14.17
CA SER A 140 11.33 5.31 -15.37
C SER A 140 12.52 4.64 -16.07
N PHE A 141 13.41 3.98 -15.31
CA PHE A 141 14.53 3.21 -15.88
C PHE A 141 14.09 1.94 -16.63
N GLU A 142 12.88 1.43 -16.35
CA GLU A 142 12.26 0.31 -17.07
C GLU A 142 11.52 0.78 -18.33
N GLY A 143 11.49 2.10 -18.61
CA GLY A 143 10.75 2.69 -19.72
C GLY A 143 9.23 2.69 -19.54
N ARG A 144 8.74 2.30 -18.36
CA ARG A 144 7.30 2.34 -18.02
C ARG A 144 6.91 3.72 -17.56
N VAL A 145 5.71 4.15 -17.97
CA VAL A 145 5.12 5.44 -17.61
C VAL A 145 3.92 5.17 -16.72
N ILE A 146 3.90 5.81 -15.56
CA ILE A 146 2.79 5.73 -14.61
C ILE A 146 2.08 7.08 -14.60
N SER A 147 0.77 7.06 -14.82
CA SER A 147 -0.07 8.25 -14.78
C SER A 147 -0.64 8.43 -13.38
N ILE A 148 -0.51 9.62 -12.81
CA ILE A 148 -1.05 9.94 -11.48
C ILE A 148 -2.39 10.66 -11.66
N GLY A 149 -3.48 10.04 -11.20
CA GLY A 149 -4.83 10.63 -11.15
C GLY A 149 -5.04 11.56 -9.95
N GLY A 150 -4.25 11.38 -8.89
CA GLY A 150 -4.21 12.25 -7.72
C GLY A 150 -4.78 11.61 -6.45
N TRP A 151 -4.86 12.40 -5.39
CA TRP A 151 -5.29 11.91 -4.09
C TRP A 151 -6.79 12.01 -3.88
N ARG A 152 -7.38 10.94 -3.35
CA ARG A 152 -8.76 10.89 -2.87
C ARG A 152 -8.78 10.72 -1.36
N ASP A 153 -9.77 11.34 -0.74
CA ASP A 153 -9.95 11.31 0.70
C ASP A 153 -10.62 10.00 1.15
N VAL A 154 -10.78 9.83 2.46
CA VAL A 154 -11.24 8.58 3.10
C VAL A 154 -12.60 8.09 2.59
N ASP A 155 -13.45 8.98 2.07
CA ASP A 155 -14.77 8.64 1.52
C ASP A 155 -14.71 7.76 0.26
N ALA A 156 -13.60 7.79 -0.48
CA ALA A 156 -13.40 6.95 -1.66
C ALA A 156 -13.01 5.50 -1.29
N VAL A 157 -12.46 5.28 -0.09
CA VAL A 157 -11.89 3.98 0.31
C VAL A 157 -12.92 2.85 0.38
N PRO A 158 -14.11 3.02 1.02
CA PRO A 158 -15.05 1.90 1.17
C PRO A 158 -15.51 1.31 -0.16
N SER A 159 -15.68 2.13 -1.20
CA SER A 159 -16.10 1.67 -2.53
C SER A 159 -15.04 0.77 -3.15
N LEU A 160 -13.77 1.20 -3.15
CA LEU A 160 -12.64 0.44 -3.66
C LEU A 160 -12.44 -0.85 -2.85
N LEU A 161 -12.30 -0.74 -1.54
CA LEU A 161 -12.01 -1.88 -0.66
C LEU A 161 -13.09 -2.96 -0.78
N ASN A 162 -14.36 -2.58 -0.78
CA ASN A 162 -15.45 -3.55 -0.92
C ASN A 162 -15.48 -4.21 -2.30
N ALA A 163 -15.11 -3.49 -3.36
CA ALA A 163 -14.97 -4.09 -4.69
C ALA A 163 -13.86 -5.14 -4.69
N CYS A 164 -12.69 -4.81 -4.14
CA CYS A 164 -11.55 -5.73 -4.10
C CYS A 164 -11.80 -6.95 -3.19
N ILE A 165 -12.50 -6.77 -2.06
CA ILE A 165 -12.90 -7.88 -1.18
C ILE A 165 -13.88 -8.82 -1.90
N ARG A 166 -14.83 -8.29 -2.68
CA ARG A 166 -15.77 -9.14 -3.43
C ARG A 166 -15.08 -9.90 -4.56
N ALA A 167 -14.13 -9.29 -5.24
CA ALA A 167 -13.39 -9.91 -6.34
C ALA A 167 -12.36 -10.96 -5.88
N GLY A 168 -11.88 -10.85 -4.62
CA GLY A 168 -10.93 -11.80 -4.02
C GLY A 168 -11.55 -13.03 -3.37
N ARG A 169 -12.89 -13.14 -3.37
CA ARG A 169 -13.64 -14.34 -2.96
C ARG A 169 -13.87 -15.27 -4.14
#